data_AF-A0A259CUM6-F1
#
_entry.id   AF-A0A259CUM6-F1
#
_cell.length_a   1.000
_cell.length_b   1.000
_cell.length_c   1.000
_cell.angle_alpha   90.00
_cell.angle_beta   90.00
_cell.angle_gamma   90.00
#
_symmetry.space_group_name_H-M   'P 1'
#
loop_
_entity.id
_entity.type
_entity.pdbx_description
1 polymer ?
#
loop_
_entity_poly.entity_id
_entity_poly.type
_entity_poly.pdbx_seq_one_letter_code
_entity_poly.pdbx_strand_id
1 'polypeptide(L)'
;MVASFQQAVIMILCARLQAEVLHEFDQERAMEATFDRAAEETTLSDLSRSYDANAGAALARAEQMARALAGDCSDIRRAMLGLDSIRVMGRVESGRLGTAGAHLSATIDQLDVRHAAIIRRLELIMELSKTIDAGVHRIRVQYQPKPLQQDR
;
A
#
# COMPACT_ATOMS: atom_id res chain seq x y z
N MET A 1 1.82 1.18 6.43
CA MET A 1 1.60 0.48 5.14
C MET A 1 0.80 -0.81 5.33
N VAL A 2 1.33 -1.81 6.05
CA VAL A 2 0.62 -3.09 6.30
C VAL A 2 -0.77 -2.85 6.91
N ALA A 3 -0.86 -2.01 7.95
CA ALA A 3 -2.12 -1.64 8.57
C ALA A 3 -3.11 -0.98 7.58
N SER A 4 -2.63 -0.11 6.69
CA SER A 4 -3.45 0.57 5.69
C SER A 4 -3.98 -0.40 4.62
N PHE A 5 -3.15 -1.35 4.19
CA PHE A 5 -3.57 -2.41 3.28
C PHE A 5 -4.57 -3.36 3.94
N GLN A 6 -4.31 -3.80 5.18
CA GLN A 6 -5.24 -4.62 5.96
C GLN A 6 -6.58 -3.91 6.14
N GLN A 7 -6.56 -2.61 6.48
CA GLN A 7 -7.76 -1.80 6.58
C GLN A 7 -8.50 -1.76 5.23
N ALA A 8 -7.82 -1.56 4.11
CA ALA A 8 -8.44 -1.59 2.79
C ALA A 8 -9.12 -2.93 2.50
N VAL A 9 -8.44 -4.04 2.74
CA VAL A 9 -9.01 -5.39 2.57
C VAL A 9 -10.24 -5.59 3.44
N ILE A 10 -10.18 -5.22 4.71
CA ILE A 10 -11.32 -5.33 5.64
C ILE A 10 -12.49 -4.48 5.13
N MET A 11 -12.26 -3.23 4.73
CA MET A 11 -13.34 -2.36 4.26
C MET A 11 -14.02 -2.90 3.00
N ILE A 12 -13.26 -3.52 2.10
CA ILE A 12 -13.82 -4.17 0.90
C ILE A 12 -14.69 -5.37 1.27
N LEU A 13 -14.23 -6.18 2.23
CA LEU A 13 -15.02 -7.32 2.72
C LEU A 13 -16.29 -6.85 3.40
N CYS A 14 -16.22 -5.78 4.21
CA CYS A 14 -17.39 -5.15 4.82
C CYS A 14 -18.37 -4.62 3.76
N ALA A 15 -17.87 -3.95 2.72
CA ALA A 15 -18.71 -3.44 1.63
C ALA A 15 -19.41 -4.56 0.87
N ARG A 16 -18.68 -5.64 0.57
CA ARG A 16 -19.27 -6.84 -0.06
C ARG A 16 -20.32 -7.50 0.82
N LEU A 17 -20.05 -7.62 2.12
CA LEU A 17 -21.00 -8.17 3.08
C LEU A 17 -22.27 -7.30 3.13
N GLN A 18 -22.13 -5.97 3.19
CA GLN A 18 -23.27 -5.07 3.22
C GLN A 18 -24.10 -5.14 1.92
N ALA A 19 -23.45 -5.25 0.77
CA ALA A 19 -24.15 -5.44 -0.50
C ALA A 19 -24.95 -6.75 -0.52
N GLU A 20 -24.43 -7.82 0.08
CA GLU A 20 -25.15 -9.09 0.24
C GLU A 20 -26.35 -8.94 1.19
N VAL A 21 -26.18 -8.22 2.31
CA VAL A 21 -27.29 -7.93 3.25
C VAL A 21 -28.42 -7.18 2.55
N LEU A 22 -28.10 -6.15 1.77
CA LEU A 22 -29.10 -5.42 0.99
C LEU A 22 -29.78 -6.33 -0.06
N HIS A 23 -29.00 -7.19 -0.71
CA HIS A 23 -29.54 -8.12 -1.71
C HIS A 23 -30.52 -9.13 -1.11
N GLU A 24 -30.20 -9.70 0.06
CA GLU A 24 -31.09 -10.62 0.76
C GLU A 24 -32.34 -9.90 1.29
N PHE A 25 -32.19 -8.68 1.82
CA PHE A 25 -33.30 -7.84 2.24
C PHE A 25 -34.31 -7.58 1.10
N ASP A 26 -33.82 -7.34 -0.12
CA ASP A 26 -34.69 -7.17 -1.29
C ASP A 26 -35.49 -8.44 -1.63
N GLN A 27 -34.89 -9.62 -1.42
CA GLN A 27 -35.50 -10.92 -1.70
C GLN A 27 -36.53 -11.35 -0.64
N GLU A 28 -36.48 -10.79 0.57
CA GLU A 28 -37.42 -11.11 1.63
C GLU A 28 -38.84 -10.60 1.28
N ARG A 29 -39.77 -11.54 1.05
CA ARG A 29 -41.16 -11.26 0.64
C ARG A 29 -42.15 -11.18 1.81
N ALA A 30 -41.78 -11.60 3.00
CA ALA A 30 -42.67 -11.66 4.16
C ALA A 30 -42.06 -10.90 5.34
N MET A 31 -42.61 -9.74 5.64
CA MET A 31 -42.24 -8.93 6.81
C MET A 31 -43.49 -8.71 7.66
N GLU A 32 -43.31 -8.62 8.98
CA GLU A 32 -44.42 -8.35 9.89
C GLU A 32 -45.09 -7.01 9.54
N ALA A 33 -46.42 -6.91 9.73
CA ALA A 33 -47.18 -5.72 9.35
C ALA A 33 -46.74 -4.43 10.08
N THR A 34 -46.00 -4.56 11.19
CA THR A 34 -45.44 -3.45 11.96
C THR A 34 -44.05 -3.02 11.51
N PHE A 35 -43.45 -3.70 10.53
CA PHE A 35 -42.12 -3.41 10.03
C PHE A 35 -42.13 -2.31 8.96
N ASP A 36 -41.41 -1.23 9.20
CA ASP A 36 -41.23 -0.16 8.21
C ASP A 36 -40.12 -0.51 7.22
N ARG A 37 -40.52 -1.24 6.16
CA ARG A 37 -39.61 -1.70 5.11
C ARG A 37 -38.91 -0.54 4.39
N ALA A 38 -39.60 0.57 4.16
CA ALA A 38 -39.03 1.69 3.40
C ALA A 38 -37.93 2.40 4.20
N ALA A 39 -38.13 2.55 5.52
CA ALA A 39 -37.10 3.10 6.41
C ALA A 39 -35.85 2.20 6.50
N GLU A 40 -36.04 0.89 6.59
CA GLU A 40 -34.91 -0.06 6.61
C GLU A 40 -34.18 -0.09 5.26
N GLU A 41 -34.90 -0.15 4.14
CA GLU A 41 -34.31 -0.13 2.78
C GLU A 41 -33.42 1.10 2.58
N THR A 42 -33.90 2.26 3.03
CA THR A 42 -33.15 3.51 3.00
C THR A 42 -31.86 3.40 3.82
N THR A 43 -31.96 2.87 5.04
CA THR A 43 -30.83 2.70 5.96
C THR A 43 -29.78 1.73 5.41
N LEU A 44 -30.20 0.58 4.90
CA LEU A 44 -29.32 -0.43 4.32
C LEU A 44 -28.64 0.08 3.03
N SER A 45 -29.37 0.83 2.21
CA SER A 45 -28.84 1.48 1.01
C SER A 45 -27.79 2.55 1.35
N ASP A 46 -28.07 3.39 2.35
CA ASP A 46 -27.11 4.40 2.83
C ASP A 46 -25.86 3.75 3.41
N LEU A 47 -26.03 2.67 4.17
CA LEU A 47 -24.91 1.93 4.74
C LEU A 47 -24.06 1.26 3.64
N SER A 48 -24.70 0.70 2.61
CA SER A 48 -24.00 0.15 1.44
C SER A 48 -23.17 1.23 0.74
N ARG A 49 -23.76 2.40 0.45
CA ARG A 49 -23.05 3.53 -0.15
C ARG A 49 -21.86 3.99 0.70
N SER A 50 -22.04 4.04 2.02
CA SER A 50 -21.00 4.44 2.96
C SER A 50 -19.83 3.45 2.97
N TYR A 51 -20.11 2.15 3.04
CA TYR A 51 -19.06 1.13 2.99
C TYR A 51 -18.33 1.13 1.65
N ASP A 52 -19.04 1.32 0.54
CA ASP A 52 -18.42 1.41 -0.79
C ASP A 52 -17.46 2.61 -0.90
N ALA A 53 -17.90 3.78 -0.45
CA ALA A 53 -17.08 4.98 -0.42
C ALA A 53 -15.84 4.80 0.47
N ASN A 54 -16.01 4.20 1.65
CA ASN A 54 -14.92 3.95 2.58
C ASN A 54 -13.93 2.90 2.05
N ALA A 55 -14.41 1.85 1.38
CA ALA A 55 -13.57 0.85 0.74
C ALA A 55 -12.71 1.47 -0.39
N GLY A 56 -13.33 2.29 -1.24
CA GLY A 56 -12.63 3.04 -2.28
C GLY A 56 -11.56 3.97 -1.72
N ALA A 57 -11.88 4.73 -0.67
CA ALA A 57 -10.92 5.62 -0.01
C ALA A 57 -9.76 4.86 0.63
N ALA A 58 -10.03 3.71 1.27
CA ALA A 58 -9.01 2.89 1.89
C ALA A 58 -8.06 2.27 0.84
N LEU A 59 -8.59 1.80 -0.29
CA LEU A 59 -7.79 1.31 -1.43
C LEU A 59 -6.88 2.40 -2.00
N ALA A 60 -7.43 3.60 -2.25
CA ALA A 60 -6.66 4.72 -2.79
C ALA A 60 -5.51 5.12 -1.86
N ARG A 61 -5.75 5.11 -0.54
CA ARG A 61 -4.71 5.37 0.46
C ARG A 61 -3.62 4.29 0.45
N ALA A 62 -4.00 3.02 0.35
CA ALA A 62 -3.03 1.93 0.28
C ALA A 62 -2.15 2.03 -0.99
N GLU A 63 -2.76 2.33 -2.15
CA GLU A 63 -2.07 2.57 -3.42
C GLU A 63 -1.07 3.73 -3.31
N GLN A 64 -1.52 4.88 -2.79
CA GLN A 64 -0.67 6.06 -2.62
C GLN A 64 0.54 5.78 -1.72
N MET A 65 0.33 5.07 -0.60
CA MET A 65 1.41 4.72 0.32
C MET A 65 2.42 3.75 -0.30
N ALA A 66 1.96 2.77 -1.10
CA ALA A 66 2.84 1.84 -1.81
C ALA A 66 3.73 2.59 -2.82
N ARG A 67 3.15 3.52 -3.58
CA ARG A 67 3.88 4.35 -4.55
C ARG A 67 4.87 5.29 -3.87
N ALA A 68 4.46 5.96 -2.79
CA ALA A 68 5.33 6.84 -2.03
C ALA A 68 6.56 6.08 -1.51
N LEU A 69 6.35 4.91 -0.87
CA LEU A 69 7.47 4.11 -0.35
C LEU A 69 8.41 3.63 -1.46
N ALA A 70 7.88 3.23 -2.62
CA ALA A 70 8.70 2.84 -3.76
C ALA A 70 9.54 4.02 -4.29
N GLY A 71 8.96 5.23 -4.33
CA GLY A 71 9.65 6.47 -4.68
C GLY A 71 10.77 6.79 -3.69
N ASP A 72 10.45 6.82 -2.39
CA ASP A 72 11.42 7.10 -1.33
C ASP A 72 12.60 6.11 -1.36
N CYS A 73 12.32 4.82 -1.58
CA CYS A 73 13.37 3.81 -1.70
C CYS A 73 14.26 4.02 -2.94
N SER A 74 13.68 4.46 -4.05
CA SER A 74 14.42 4.81 -5.26
C SER A 74 15.34 6.00 -5.03
N ASP A 75 14.86 7.02 -4.33
CA ASP A 75 15.65 8.22 -4.01
C ASP A 75 16.82 7.88 -3.07
N ILE A 76 16.59 7.07 -2.04
CA ILE A 76 17.66 6.58 -1.16
C ILE A 76 18.67 5.76 -1.97
N ARG A 77 18.22 4.86 -2.86
CA ARG A 77 19.12 4.07 -3.71
C ARG A 77 19.99 4.99 -4.58
N ARG A 78 19.42 6.05 -5.14
CA ARG A 78 20.17 7.03 -5.94
C ARG A 78 21.19 7.79 -5.09
N ALA A 79 20.83 8.19 -3.87
CA ALA A 79 21.78 8.82 -2.95
C ALA A 79 22.95 7.88 -2.60
N MET A 80 22.66 6.59 -2.42
CA MET A 80 23.67 5.56 -2.13
C MET A 80 24.66 5.37 -3.28
N LEU A 81 24.19 5.41 -4.54
CA LEU A 81 25.06 5.41 -5.73
C LEU A 81 25.95 6.66 -5.79
N GLY A 82 25.45 7.81 -5.34
CA GLY A 82 26.27 9.01 -5.18
C GLY A 82 27.42 8.82 -4.18
N LEU A 83 27.19 8.06 -3.10
CA LEU A 83 28.22 7.75 -2.12
C LEU A 83 29.31 6.80 -2.68
N ASP A 84 28.98 5.93 -3.63
CA ASP A 84 29.96 5.04 -4.27
C ASP A 84 31.09 5.83 -4.96
N SER A 85 30.77 6.95 -5.60
CA SER A 85 31.78 7.86 -6.17
C SER A 85 32.70 8.43 -5.08
N ILE A 86 32.13 8.89 -3.96
CA ILE A 86 32.88 9.43 -2.82
C ILE A 86 33.80 8.36 -2.22
N ARG A 87 33.34 7.11 -2.14
CA ARG A 87 34.13 5.98 -1.60
C ARG A 87 35.30 5.60 -2.48
N VAL A 88 35.11 5.55 -3.80
CA VAL A 88 36.21 5.25 -4.73
C VAL A 88 37.31 6.31 -4.57
N MET A 89 36.94 7.58 -4.50
CA MET A 89 37.87 8.68 -4.26
C MET A 89 38.56 8.56 -2.90
N GLY A 90 37.80 8.27 -1.84
CA GLY A 90 38.34 8.06 -0.50
C GLY A 90 39.33 6.90 -0.42
N ARG A 91 39.08 5.81 -1.17
CA ARG A 91 39.96 4.64 -1.22
C ARG A 91 41.27 4.95 -1.95
N VAL A 92 41.19 5.71 -3.05
CA VAL A 92 42.37 6.21 -3.78
C VAL A 92 43.23 7.10 -2.88
N GLU A 93 42.63 8.06 -2.18
CA GLU A 93 43.39 8.97 -1.31
C GLU A 93 43.96 8.25 -0.08
N SER A 94 43.22 7.30 0.50
CA SER A 94 43.72 6.45 1.59
C SER A 94 44.95 5.65 1.16
N GLY A 95 44.98 5.14 -0.09
CA GLY A 95 46.14 4.46 -0.65
C GLY A 95 47.36 5.38 -0.81
N ARG A 96 47.14 6.64 -1.19
CA ARG A 96 48.19 7.68 -1.26
C ARG A 96 48.81 7.99 0.10
N LEU A 97 48.01 7.94 1.18
CA LEU A 97 48.46 8.20 2.55
C LEU A 97 49.24 7.03 3.17
N GLY A 98 49.29 5.86 2.52
CA GLY A 98 50.04 4.70 2.99
C GLY A 98 49.57 4.23 4.38
N THR A 99 50.50 4.08 5.32
CA THR A 99 50.20 3.61 6.69
C THR A 99 49.29 4.57 7.46
N ALA A 100 49.35 5.88 7.19
CA ALA A 100 48.47 6.87 7.80
C ALA A 100 47.02 6.76 7.30
N GLY A 101 46.79 6.17 6.12
CA GLY A 101 45.47 5.96 5.52
C GLY A 101 44.80 4.63 5.90
N ALA A 102 45.48 3.73 6.61
CA ALA A 102 44.98 2.38 6.88
C ALA A 102 43.64 2.36 7.63
N HIS A 103 43.46 3.23 8.63
CA HIS A 103 42.19 3.35 9.36
C HIS A 103 41.05 3.89 8.49
N LEU A 104 41.34 4.81 7.58
CA LEU A 104 40.35 5.35 6.64
C LEU A 104 39.92 4.28 5.63
N SER A 105 40.87 3.50 5.10
CA SER A 105 40.56 2.36 4.21
C SER A 105 39.66 1.34 4.90
N ALA A 106 39.96 0.96 6.14
CA ALA A 106 39.13 0.02 6.90
C ALA A 106 37.70 0.57 7.14
N THR A 107 37.57 1.87 7.37
CA THR A 107 36.27 2.54 7.52
C THR A 107 35.48 2.51 6.21
N ILE A 108 36.14 2.75 5.08
CA ILE A 108 35.52 2.69 3.75
C ILE A 108 35.02 1.28 3.45
N ASP A 109 35.77 0.23 3.81
CA ASP A 109 35.36 -1.15 3.60
C ASP A 109 34.13 -1.52 4.47
N GLN A 110 34.07 -1.05 5.72
CA GLN A 110 32.87 -1.23 6.56
C GLN A 110 31.65 -0.51 5.98
N LEU A 111 31.86 0.70 5.46
CA LEU A 111 30.81 1.45 4.78
C LEU A 111 30.29 0.60 3.61
N ASP A 112 31.18 0.03 2.81
CA ASP A 112 30.86 -0.77 1.61
C ASP A 112 29.90 -1.93 1.93
N VAL A 113 30.27 -2.74 2.92
CA VAL A 113 29.44 -3.86 3.41
C VAL A 113 28.06 -3.39 3.87
N ARG A 114 28.00 -2.27 4.62
CA ARG A 114 26.72 -1.72 5.09
C ARG A 114 25.85 -1.21 3.94
N HIS A 115 26.44 -0.59 2.92
CA HIS A 115 25.68 -0.12 1.77
C HIS A 115 25.11 -1.24 0.93
N ALA A 116 25.90 -2.29 0.69
CA ALA A 116 25.41 -3.46 -0.02
C ALA A 116 24.19 -4.07 0.72
N ALA A 117 24.21 -4.09 2.05
CA ALA A 117 23.08 -4.54 2.85
C ALA A 117 21.85 -3.62 2.74
N ILE A 118 22.06 -2.30 2.75
CA ILE A 118 20.97 -1.31 2.59
C ILE A 118 20.34 -1.43 1.20
N ILE A 119 21.14 -1.51 0.14
CA ILE A 119 20.66 -1.66 -1.24
C ILE A 119 19.76 -2.89 -1.37
N ARG A 120 20.20 -4.05 -0.87
CA ARG A 120 19.39 -5.29 -0.89
C ARG A 120 18.05 -5.12 -0.16
N ARG A 121 18.04 -4.41 0.98
CA ARG A 121 16.81 -4.15 1.73
C ARG A 121 15.88 -3.20 0.98
N LEU A 122 16.42 -2.15 0.35
CA LEU A 122 15.63 -1.24 -0.47
C LEU A 122 15.00 -1.96 -1.67
N GLU A 123 15.75 -2.84 -2.34
CA GLU A 123 15.24 -3.66 -3.43
C GLU A 123 14.08 -4.57 -2.98
N LEU A 124 14.22 -5.21 -1.81
CA LEU A 124 13.14 -6.00 -1.22
C LEU A 124 11.90 -5.14 -0.91
N ILE A 125 12.08 -3.96 -0.33
CA ILE A 125 10.96 -3.05 -0.02
C ILE A 125 10.27 -2.58 -1.31
N MET A 126 11.03 -2.25 -2.35
CA MET A 126 10.48 -1.86 -3.65
C MET A 126 9.65 -3.00 -4.27
N GLU A 127 10.13 -4.24 -4.17
CA GLU A 127 9.41 -5.39 -4.72
C GLU A 127 8.11 -5.69 -3.96
N LEU A 128 8.15 -5.60 -2.62
CA LEU A 128 6.96 -5.70 -1.78
C LEU A 128 5.96 -4.58 -2.09
N SER A 129 6.45 -3.36 -2.32
CA SER A 129 5.60 -2.20 -2.66
C SER A 129 4.90 -2.41 -4.00
N LYS A 130 5.60 -2.94 -5.02
CA LYS A 130 4.99 -3.33 -6.31
C LYS A 130 3.94 -4.42 -6.13
N THR A 131 4.23 -5.42 -5.30
CA THR A 131 3.29 -6.51 -5.01
C THR A 131 1.98 -5.98 -4.41
N ILE A 132 2.10 -5.02 -3.47
CA ILE A 132 0.94 -4.35 -2.86
C ILE A 132 0.17 -3.53 -3.91
N ASP A 133 0.85 -2.70 -4.71
CA ASP A 133 0.22 -1.88 -5.76
C ASP A 133 -0.54 -2.76 -6.77
N ALA A 134 0.06 -3.86 -7.22
CA ALA A 134 -0.59 -4.85 -8.10
C ALA A 134 -1.79 -5.54 -7.44
N GLY A 135 -1.67 -5.89 -6.15
CA GLY A 135 -2.76 -6.48 -5.36
C GLY A 135 -3.95 -5.52 -5.22
N VAL A 136 -3.68 -4.26 -4.85
CA VAL A 136 -4.68 -3.19 -4.74
C VAL A 136 -5.35 -2.95 -6.10
N HIS A 137 -4.58 -2.87 -7.18
CA HIS A 137 -5.12 -2.70 -8.52
C HIS A 137 -6.07 -3.84 -8.91
N ARG A 138 -5.66 -5.09 -8.67
CA ARG A 138 -6.48 -6.27 -8.95
C ARG A 138 -7.80 -6.25 -8.18
N ILE A 139 -7.75 -5.94 -6.88
CA ILE A 139 -8.96 -5.86 -6.06
C ILE A 139 -9.87 -4.73 -6.56
N ARG A 140 -9.31 -3.57 -6.92
CA ARG A 140 -10.10 -2.45 -7.48
C ARG A 140 -10.78 -2.80 -8.81
N VAL A 141 -10.12 -3.59 -9.67
CA VAL A 141 -10.73 -4.03 -10.94
C VAL A 141 -11.87 -5.04 -10.69
N GLN A 142 -11.69 -5.95 -9.72
CA GLN A 142 -12.72 -6.92 -9.34
C GLN A 142 -13.90 -6.28 -8.60
N TYR A 143 -13.62 -5.23 -7.83
CA TYR A 143 -14.60 -4.48 -7.07
C TYR A 143 -15.07 -3.27 -7.88
N GLN A 144 -16.00 -3.51 -8.81
CA GLN A 144 -16.84 -2.45 -9.35
C GLN A 144 -18.14 -2.43 -8.55
N PRO A 145 -18.45 -1.36 -7.80
CA PRO A 145 -19.74 -1.24 -7.15
C PRO A 145 -20.82 -1.32 -8.22
N LYS A 146 -21.72 -2.30 -8.09
CA LYS A 146 -22.86 -2.43 -8.99
C LYS A 146 -23.67 -1.14 -8.81
N PRO A 147 -23.99 -0.38 -9.88
CA PRO A 147 -24.82 0.79 -9.73
C PRO A 147 -26.14 0.33 -9.11
N LEU A 148 -26.48 0.87 -7.94
CA LEU A 148 -27.81 0.73 -7.37
C LEU A 148 -28.76 1.18 -8.48
N GLN A 149 -29.56 0.25 -9.00
CA GLN A 149 -30.59 0.58 -9.97
C GLN A 149 -31.50 1.59 -9.28
N GLN A 150 -31.38 2.86 -9.67
CA GLN A 150 -32.38 3.87 -9.38
C GLN A 150 -33.59 3.52 -10.23
N ASP A 151 -34.38 2.55 -9.77
CA ASP A 151 -35.74 2.41 -10.25
C ASP A 151 -36.58 3.56 -9.71
N ARG A 152 -37.43 4.06 -10.61
CA ARG A 152 -38.14 5.34 -10.61
C ARG A 152 -39.23 5.47 -9.56
#